data_AF-A0A0R3TFP9-F1
#
_entry.id   AF-A0A0R3TFP9-F1
#
_cell.length_a   1.000
_cell.length_b   1.000
_cell.length_c   1.000
_cell.angle_alpha   90.00
_cell.angle_beta   90.00
_cell.angle_gamma   90.00
#
_symmetry.space_group_name_H-M   'P 1'
#
loop_
_entity.id
_entity.type
_entity.pdbx_description
1 polymer ?
#
loop_
_entity_poly.entity_id
_entity_poly.type
_entity_poly.pdbx_seq_one_letter_code
_entity_poly.pdbx_strand_id
1 'polypeptide(L)'
;MDFSILKSNIIPRLKKVYARVELVNTRLEILVCMGKLLEFLDKWSVMDDVLPFLSEIRSREPRIIVAVLAIYQISFSHKKLGVSRDCLASKCIPHLLQLSMDLNLTPLQYAAFADLLREMFASIETEQRAKLIELHSLGEDTA
;
A
#
# COMPACT_ATOMS: atom_id res chain seq x y z
N MET A 1 -5.44 14.71 20.51
CA MET A 1 -6.38 14.87 19.38
C MET A 1 -6.99 13.50 19.15
N ASP A 2 -8.32 13.33 19.27
CA ASP A 2 -8.94 12.01 19.24
C ASP A 2 -8.75 11.32 17.87
N PHE A 3 -7.88 10.31 17.85
CA PHE A 3 -7.53 9.54 16.66
C PHE A 3 -8.74 8.91 15.96
N SER A 4 -9.81 8.62 16.71
CA SER A 4 -11.09 8.13 16.19
C SER A 4 -11.84 9.16 15.33
N ILE A 5 -11.73 10.45 15.61
CA ILE A 5 -12.36 11.53 14.81
C ILE A 5 -11.58 11.74 13.51
N LEU A 6 -10.25 11.71 13.59
CA LEU A 6 -9.35 11.79 12.43
C LEU A 6 -9.65 10.66 11.43
N LYS A 7 -9.72 9.42 11.92
CA LYS A 7 -10.05 8.23 11.12
C LYS A 7 -11.45 8.29 10.49
N SER A 8 -12.49 8.56 11.28
CA SER A 8 -13.89 8.45 10.83
C SER A 8 -14.33 9.58 9.90
N ASN A 9 -13.74 10.76 10.00
CA ASN A 9 -14.22 11.93 9.25
C ASN A 9 -13.26 12.39 8.16
N ILE A 10 -11.94 12.28 8.35
CA ILE A 10 -10.99 12.94 7.44
C ILE A 10 -10.68 12.07 6.22
N ILE A 11 -10.43 10.76 6.39
CA ILE A 11 -10.14 9.87 5.24
C ILE A 11 -11.28 9.86 4.22
N PRO A 12 -12.56 9.64 4.61
CA PRO A 12 -13.65 9.63 3.63
C PRO A 12 -13.82 10.97 2.90
N ARG A 13 -13.54 12.08 3.58
CA ARG A 13 -13.59 13.42 2.97
C ARG A 13 -12.45 13.62 1.98
N LEU A 14 -11.22 13.25 2.33
CA LEU A 14 -10.06 13.33 1.43
C LEU A 14 -10.29 12.54 0.15
N LYS A 15 -10.81 11.30 0.25
CA LYS A 15 -11.17 10.48 -0.91
C LYS A 15 -12.23 11.13 -1.79
N LYS A 16 -13.29 11.68 -1.19
CA LYS A 16 -14.35 12.41 -1.92
C LYS A 16 -13.80 13.64 -2.63
N VAL A 17 -12.90 14.39 -2.02
CA VAL A 17 -12.26 15.54 -2.66
C VAL A 17 -11.34 15.06 -3.79
N TYR A 18 -10.54 14.03 -3.58
CA TYR A 18 -9.66 13.46 -4.61
C TYR A 18 -10.43 13.02 -5.86
N ALA A 19 -11.62 12.44 -5.69
CA ALA A 19 -12.47 12.00 -6.79
C ALA A 19 -13.12 13.16 -7.58
N ARG A 20 -13.27 14.34 -6.97
CA ARG A 20 -13.92 15.50 -7.59
C ARG A 20 -12.94 16.47 -8.24
N VAL A 21 -11.67 16.45 -7.83
CA VAL A 21 -10.67 17.40 -8.29
C VAL A 21 -9.88 16.83 -9.46
N GLU A 22 -9.81 17.58 -10.55
CA GLU A 22 -9.03 17.22 -11.74
C GLU A 22 -7.59 17.76 -11.69
N LEU A 23 -7.33 18.79 -10.89
CA LEU A 23 -6.02 19.41 -10.76
C LEU A 23 -5.01 18.46 -10.10
N VAL A 24 -3.98 18.10 -10.86
CA VAL A 24 -2.91 17.18 -10.44
C VAL A 24 -2.25 17.62 -9.13
N ASN A 25 -1.95 18.91 -8.98
CA ASN A 25 -1.32 19.43 -7.75
C ASN A 25 -2.21 19.21 -6.53
N THR A 26 -3.52 19.47 -6.63
CA THR A 26 -4.43 19.25 -5.50
C THR A 26 -4.57 17.76 -5.18
N ARG A 27 -4.64 16.89 -6.20
CA ARG A 27 -4.64 15.44 -6.01
C ARG A 27 -3.36 14.96 -5.32
N LEU A 28 -2.22 15.54 -5.68
CA LEU A 28 -0.92 15.25 -5.05
C LEU A 28 -0.91 15.65 -3.58
N GLU A 29 -1.35 16.86 -3.24
CA GLU A 29 -1.42 17.32 -1.84
C GLU A 29 -2.33 16.44 -0.98
N ILE A 30 -3.44 15.94 -1.54
CA ILE A 30 -4.31 15.00 -0.84
C ILE A 30 -3.59 13.70 -0.55
N LEU A 31 -2.85 13.13 -1.51
CA LEU A 31 -2.07 11.91 -1.30
C LEU A 31 -0.95 12.11 -0.28
N VAL A 32 -0.25 13.24 -0.33
CA VAL A 32 0.77 13.59 0.68
C VAL A 32 0.13 13.69 2.08
N CYS A 33 -1.04 14.33 2.19
CA CYS A 33 -1.79 14.39 3.43
C CYS A 33 -2.17 12.98 3.93
N MET A 34 -2.68 12.12 3.04
CA MET A 34 -3.00 10.73 3.40
C MET A 34 -1.78 9.94 3.87
N GLY A 35 -0.63 10.10 3.22
CA GLY A 35 0.62 9.46 3.64
C GLY A 35 1.05 9.87 5.05
N LYS A 36 0.92 11.16 5.40
CA LYS A 36 1.20 11.65 6.76
C LYS A 36 0.20 11.12 7.79
N LEU A 37 -1.06 10.90 7.39
CA LEU A 37 -2.07 10.39 8.30
C LEU A 37 -1.87 8.90 8.64
N LEU A 38 -1.14 8.14 7.82
CA LEU A 38 -0.95 6.70 8.00
C LEU A 38 -0.42 6.32 9.40
N GLU A 39 0.51 7.10 9.97
CA GLU A 39 1.11 6.80 11.28
C GLU A 39 0.10 6.83 12.43
N PHE A 40 -1.05 7.46 12.21
CA PHE A 40 -2.13 7.61 13.17
C PHE A 40 -3.27 6.61 12.97
N LEU A 41 -3.15 5.71 11.97
CA LEU A 41 -4.16 4.71 11.66
C LEU A 41 -3.79 3.35 12.24
N ASP A 42 -4.82 2.58 12.57
CA ASP A 42 -4.67 1.15 12.85
C ASP A 42 -4.57 0.34 11.56
N LYS A 43 -4.03 -0.88 11.69
CA LYS A 43 -3.85 -1.84 10.60
C LYS A 43 -5.10 -2.05 9.74
N TRP A 44 -6.27 -2.21 10.35
CA TRP A 44 -7.51 -2.50 9.62
C TRP A 44 -7.95 -1.31 8.78
N SER A 45 -7.85 -0.10 9.32
CA SER A 45 -8.11 1.13 8.54
C SER A 45 -7.25 1.23 7.29
N VAL A 46 -5.96 0.87 7.40
CA VAL A 46 -5.07 0.93 6.24
C VAL A 46 -5.47 -0.14 5.22
N MET A 47 -5.69 -1.39 5.65
CA MET A 47 -6.02 -2.50 4.75
C MET A 47 -7.40 -2.42 4.11
N ASP A 48 -8.41 -1.94 4.84
CA ASP A 48 -9.81 -1.97 4.42
C ASP A 48 -10.27 -0.66 3.82
N ASP A 49 -9.56 0.44 4.09
CA ASP A 49 -9.93 1.78 3.61
C ASP A 49 -8.83 2.38 2.72
N VAL A 50 -7.61 2.58 3.23
CA VAL A 50 -6.57 3.32 2.48
C VAL A 50 -6.09 2.55 1.25
N LEU A 51 -5.64 1.31 1.41
CA LEU A 51 -5.07 0.51 0.31
C LEU A 51 -6.08 0.22 -0.81
N PRO A 52 -7.37 -0.08 -0.52
CA PRO A 52 -8.38 -0.22 -1.57
C PRO A 52 -8.56 1.07 -2.36
N PHE A 53 -8.58 2.23 -1.70
CA PHE A 53 -8.64 3.51 -2.42
C PHE A 53 -7.42 3.76 -3.30
N LEU A 54 -6.22 3.42 -2.84
CA LEU A 54 -5.03 3.53 -3.70
C LEU A 54 -5.16 2.69 -4.96
N SER A 55 -5.71 1.47 -4.85
CA SER A 55 -5.89 0.56 -5.99
C SER A 55 -6.88 1.05 -7.05
N GLU A 56 -7.70 2.05 -6.73
CA GLU A 56 -8.63 2.70 -7.66
C GLU A 56 -7.94 3.82 -8.48
N ILE A 57 -6.74 4.26 -8.08
CA ILE A 57 -6.05 5.39 -8.70
C ILE A 57 -5.37 4.96 -10.01
N ARG A 58 -5.99 5.32 -11.15
CA ARG A 58 -5.44 5.07 -12.50
C ARG A 58 -4.83 6.32 -13.13
N SER A 59 -3.86 6.93 -12.46
CA SER A 59 -3.18 8.14 -12.96
C SER A 59 -1.95 7.80 -13.82
N ARG A 60 -1.71 8.58 -14.88
CA ARG A 60 -0.46 8.54 -15.68
C ARG A 60 0.56 9.62 -15.27
N GLU A 61 0.16 10.52 -14.39
CA GLU A 61 1.03 11.60 -13.90
C GLU A 61 2.12 11.04 -12.97
N PRO A 62 3.42 11.17 -13.30
CA PRO A 62 4.51 10.57 -12.52
C PRO A 62 4.49 11.01 -11.05
N ARG A 63 4.14 12.26 -10.77
CA ARG A 63 4.05 12.78 -9.39
C ARG A 63 2.99 12.06 -8.57
N ILE A 64 1.85 11.74 -9.17
CA ILE A 64 0.78 10.99 -8.52
C ILE A 64 1.19 9.53 -8.33
N ILE A 65 1.77 8.92 -9.37
CA ILE A 65 2.25 7.53 -9.33
C ILE A 65 3.28 7.33 -8.21
N VAL A 66 4.27 8.23 -8.11
CA VAL A 66 5.31 8.18 -7.06
C VAL A 66 4.73 8.46 -5.67
N ALA A 67 3.74 9.35 -5.54
CA ALA A 67 3.05 9.56 -4.27
C ALA A 67 2.31 8.29 -3.81
N VAL A 68 1.64 7.58 -4.73
CA VAL A 68 1.00 6.29 -4.43
C VAL A 68 2.02 5.25 -3.98
N LEU A 69 3.16 5.14 -4.68
CA LEU A 69 4.27 4.26 -4.29
C LEU A 69 4.73 4.53 -2.85
N ALA A 70 4.94 5.80 -2.50
CA ALA A 70 5.39 6.19 -1.16
C ALA A 70 4.40 5.77 -0.06
N ILE A 71 3.08 5.87 -0.32
CA ILE A 71 2.06 5.43 0.65
C ILE A 71 2.08 3.91 0.80
N TYR A 72 2.24 3.14 -0.28
CA TYR A 72 2.43 1.68 -0.19
C TYR A 72 3.69 1.31 0.58
N GLN A 73 4.80 1.99 0.33
CA GLN A 73 6.06 1.77 1.05
C GLN A 73 5.92 2.03 2.54
N ILE A 74 5.34 3.16 2.94
CA ILE A 74 5.07 3.47 4.36
C ILE A 74 4.15 2.41 4.97
N SER A 75 3.08 2.03 4.28
CA SER A 75 2.12 1.03 4.77
C SER A 75 2.76 -0.34 4.98
N PHE A 76 3.67 -0.74 4.09
CA PHE A 76 4.38 -2.01 4.14
C PHE A 76 5.48 -2.04 5.21
N SER A 77 6.34 -1.02 5.26
CA SER A 77 7.49 -0.98 6.19
C SER A 77 7.11 -0.62 7.63
N HIS A 78 5.93 -0.06 7.87
CA HIS A 78 5.56 0.40 9.20
C HIS A 78 5.18 -0.76 10.14
N LYS A 79 5.96 -0.90 11.22
CA LYS A 79 5.87 -1.99 12.22
C LYS A 79 4.47 -2.23 12.79
N LYS A 80 3.62 -1.20 12.87
CA LYS A 80 2.25 -1.30 13.40
C LYS A 80 1.17 -1.49 12.34
N LEU A 81 1.45 -1.16 11.07
CA LEU A 81 0.43 -1.22 10.01
C LEU A 81 0.39 -2.60 9.38
N GLY A 82 1.54 -3.22 9.11
CA GLY A 82 1.72 -4.61 8.70
C GLY A 82 0.65 -5.12 7.73
N VAL A 83 0.89 -4.99 6.42
CA VAL A 83 -0.03 -5.44 5.37
C VAL A 83 -0.07 -6.97 5.31
N SER A 84 -1.27 -7.57 5.25
CA SER A 84 -1.39 -9.03 5.17
C SER A 84 -0.88 -9.57 3.82
N ARG A 85 -0.33 -10.78 3.84
CA ARG A 85 0.12 -11.50 2.64
C ARG A 85 -0.95 -11.56 1.54
N ASP A 86 -2.19 -11.86 1.94
CA ASP A 86 -3.30 -11.96 0.99
C ASP A 86 -3.61 -10.59 0.35
N CYS A 87 -3.50 -9.49 1.11
CA CYS A 87 -3.64 -8.13 0.58
C CYS A 87 -2.50 -7.76 -0.36
N LEU A 88 -1.26 -8.17 -0.05
CA LEU A 88 -0.11 -7.98 -0.93
C LEU A 88 -0.31 -8.70 -2.27
N ALA A 89 -0.63 -9.98 -2.22
CA ALA A 89 -0.77 -10.84 -3.40
C ALA A 89 -1.95 -10.47 -4.30
N SER A 90 -3.11 -10.15 -3.71
CA SER A 90 -4.35 -9.92 -4.47
C SER A 90 -4.55 -8.48 -4.92
N LYS A 91 -3.95 -7.49 -4.24
CA LYS A 91 -4.23 -6.06 -4.48
C LYS A 91 -2.98 -5.23 -4.67
N CYS A 92 -2.06 -5.23 -3.69
CA CYS A 92 -0.95 -4.27 -3.67
C CYS A 92 0.04 -4.51 -4.80
N ILE A 93 0.53 -5.74 -4.93
CA ILE A 93 1.52 -6.12 -5.96
C ILE A 93 0.93 -5.95 -7.36
N PRO A 94 -0.27 -6.47 -7.70
CA PRO A 94 -0.86 -6.27 -9.03
C PRO A 94 -0.99 -4.79 -9.42
N HIS A 95 -1.43 -3.95 -8.48
CA HIS A 95 -1.59 -2.52 -8.74
C HIS A 95 -0.25 -1.80 -8.90
N LEU A 96 0.71 -2.02 -8.00
CA LEU A 96 2.05 -1.43 -8.10
C LEU A 96 2.78 -1.85 -9.38
N LEU A 97 2.64 -3.12 -9.78
CA LEU A 97 3.20 -3.63 -11.02
C LEU A 97 2.61 -2.90 -12.23
N GLN A 98 1.29 -2.69 -12.27
CA GLN A 98 0.64 -1.91 -13.33
C GLN A 98 1.16 -0.47 -13.40
N LEU A 99 1.28 0.22 -12.26
CA LEU A 99 1.80 1.59 -12.21
C LEU A 99 3.28 1.68 -12.61
N SER A 100 4.09 0.68 -12.26
CA SER A 100 5.52 0.66 -12.59
C SER A 100 5.81 0.60 -14.09
N MET A 101 4.83 0.21 -14.91
CA MET A 101 4.97 0.13 -16.37
C MET A 101 4.64 1.44 -17.09
N ASP A 102 4.35 2.54 -16.38
CA ASP A 102 4.12 3.83 -17.02
C ASP A 102 5.42 4.38 -17.65
N LEU A 103 5.36 4.75 -18.93
CA LEU A 103 6.51 5.19 -19.71
C LEU A 103 7.01 6.59 -19.34
N ASN A 104 6.26 7.34 -18.52
CA ASN A 104 6.68 8.66 -18.06
C ASN A 104 7.53 8.61 -16.78
N LEU A 105 7.77 7.42 -16.23
CA LEU A 105 8.66 7.24 -15.08
C LEU A 105 10.13 7.41 -15.48
N THR A 106 10.91 7.99 -14.57
CA THR A 106 12.37 7.98 -14.70
C THR A 106 12.93 6.62 -14.27
N PRO A 107 14.15 6.23 -14.70
CA PRO A 107 14.79 5.00 -14.26
C PRO A 107 14.91 4.89 -12.73
N LEU A 108 15.15 6.02 -12.05
CA LEU A 108 15.21 6.08 -10.58
C LEU A 108 13.84 5.80 -9.94
N GLN A 109 12.76 6.34 -10.51
CA GLN A 109 11.41 6.07 -10.02
C GLN A 109 11.03 4.61 -10.24
N TYR A 110 11.32 4.05 -11.42
CA TYR A 110 11.10 2.63 -11.70
C TYR A 110 11.89 1.72 -10.75
N ALA A 111 13.16 2.04 -10.46
CA ALA A 111 13.97 1.29 -9.51
C ALA A 111 13.29 1.20 -8.13
N ALA A 112 12.73 2.31 -7.63
CA ALA A 112 11.99 2.34 -6.37
C ALA A 112 10.74 1.43 -6.38
N PHE A 113 10.02 1.35 -7.50
CA PHE A 113 8.92 0.37 -7.66
C PHE A 113 9.45 -1.06 -7.59
N ALA A 114 10.50 -1.36 -8.36
CA ALA A 114 11.06 -2.69 -8.45
C ALA A 114 11.58 -3.18 -7.10
N ASP A 115 12.22 -2.30 -6.33
CA ASP A 115 12.73 -2.63 -4.99
C ASP A 115 11.59 -2.97 -4.03
N LEU A 116 10.56 -2.11 -3.95
CA LEU A 116 9.40 -2.38 -3.10
C LEU A 116 8.67 -3.68 -3.50
N LEU A 117 8.50 -3.93 -4.80
CA LEU A 117 7.86 -5.15 -5.29
C LEU A 117 8.66 -6.40 -4.88
N ARG A 118 9.99 -6.37 -5.01
CA ARG A 118 10.84 -7.49 -4.57
C ARG A 118 10.74 -7.74 -3.07
N GLU A 119 10.73 -6.69 -2.26
CA GLU A 119 10.54 -6.82 -0.81
C GLU A 119 9.19 -7.46 -0.47
N MET A 120 8.11 -7.03 -1.13
CA MET A 120 6.78 -7.62 -0.95
C MET A 120 6.73 -9.09 -1.35
N PHE A 121 7.34 -9.47 -2.48
CA PHE A 121 7.44 -10.87 -2.90
C PHE A 121 8.23 -11.70 -1.88
N ALA A 122 9.40 -11.23 -1.47
CA ALA A 122 10.23 -11.93 -0.47
C ALA A 122 9.49 -12.12 0.87
N SER A 123 8.70 -11.13 1.29
CA SER A 123 7.84 -11.24 2.48
C SER A 123 6.79 -12.33 2.34
N ILE A 124 6.10 -12.41 1.19
CA ILE A 124 5.12 -13.47 0.92
C ILE A 124 5.77 -14.84 0.93
N GLU A 125 6.91 -15.00 0.26
CA GLU A 125 7.65 -16.26 0.18
C GLU A 125 8.12 -16.73 1.55
N THR A 126 8.68 -15.82 2.36
CA THR A 126 9.16 -16.12 3.71
C THR A 126 8.02 -16.64 4.60
N GLU A 127 6.88 -15.93 4.60
CA GLU A 127 5.72 -16.32 5.40
C GLU A 127 5.11 -17.65 4.92
N GLN A 128 4.96 -17.83 3.61
CA GLN A 128 4.45 -19.08 3.04
C GLN A 128 5.35 -20.27 3.36
N ARG A 129 6.67 -20.11 3.23
CA ARG A 129 7.65 -21.15 3.57
C ARG A 129 7.58 -21.51 5.06
N ALA A 130 7.54 -20.51 5.94
CA ALA A 130 7.42 -20.76 7.38
C ALA A 130 6.15 -21.54 7.73
N LYS A 131 5.01 -21.16 7.12
CA LYS A 131 3.72 -21.85 7.33
C LYS A 131 3.74 -23.31 6.88
N LEU A 132 4.37 -23.58 5.73
CA LEU A 132 4.52 -24.95 5.23
C LEU A 132 5.40 -25.79 6.15
N ILE A 133 6.54 -25.25 6.60
CA ILE A 133 7.45 -25.95 7.52
C ILE A 133 6.71 -26.30 8.82
N GLU A 134 6.00 -25.34 9.42
CA GLU A 134 5.21 -25.54 10.65
C GLU A 134 4.20 -26.69 10.50
N LEU A 135 3.44 -26.70 9.40
CA LEU A 135 2.43 -27.73 9.12
C LEU A 135 3.04 -29.12 8.92
N HIS A 136 4.21 -29.21 8.26
CA HIS A 136 4.87 -30.48 7.99
C HIS A 136 5.67 -31.01 9.19
N SER A 137 6.25 -30.15 10.04
CA SER A 137 6.93 -30.58 11.26
C SER A 137 5.96 -31.15 12.30
N LEU A 138 4.74 -30.61 12.38
CA LEU A 138 3.68 -31.14 13.26
C LEU A 138 3.20 -32.54 12.85
N GLY A 139 3.36 -32.93 11.58
CA GLY A 139 2.95 -34.24 11.07
C GLY A 139 3.91 -35.37 11.44
N GLU A 140 5.20 -35.07 11.64
CA GLU A 140 6.24 -36.06 11.98
C GLU A 140 6.22 -36.46 13.47
N ASP A 141 5.73 -35.58 14.37
CA ASP A 141 5.62 -35.87 15.81
C ASP A 141 4.36 -36.69 16.18
N THR A 142 3.44 -36.91 15.23
CA THR A 142 2.19 -37.66 15.45
C THR A 142 2.16 -39.06 14.81
N ALA A 143 3.29 -39.52 14.25
CA ALA A 143 3.44 -40.81 13.58
C ALA A 143 4.36 -41.77 14.34
#